data_AF-A0A2M8L1R6-F1
#
_entry.id   AF-A0A2M8L1R6-F1
#
_cell.length_a   1.000
_cell.length_b   1.000
_cell.length_c   1.000
_cell.angle_alpha   90.00
_cell.angle_beta   90.00
_cell.angle_gamma   90.00
#
_symmetry.space_group_name_H-M   'P 1'
#
loop_
_entity.id
_entity.type
_entity.pdbx_description
1 polymer ?
#
loop_
_entity_poly.entity_id
_entity_poly.type
_entity_poly.pdbx_seq_one_letter_code
_entity_poly.pdbx_strand_id
1 'polypeptide(L)' 'MTNLELVLNMLAEASTTEISNSKRPNNWVQNVDVVKKGGGVARKARNEIEKNTGKSVITSKNANNLRLK' A
#
# COMPACT_ATOMS: atom_id res chain seq x y z
N MET A 1 -0.61 7.89 -10.27
CA MET A 1 0.19 6.72 -9.87
C MET A 1 1.60 6.77 -10.46
N THR A 2 2.55 7.20 -9.65
CA THR A 2 3.98 7.11 -9.90
C THR A 2 4.49 5.68 -9.66
N ASN A 3 5.73 5.41 -10.05
CA ASN A 3 6.38 4.11 -9.80
C ASN A 3 6.39 3.76 -8.31
N LEU A 4 6.63 4.74 -7.44
CA LEU A 4 6.68 4.50 -5.99
C LEU A 4 5.30 4.22 -5.42
N GLU A 5 4.26 4.92 -5.90
CA GLU A 5 2.86 4.62 -5.54
C GLU A 5 2.47 3.20 -5.98
N LEU A 6 2.92 2.75 -7.15
CA LEU A 6 2.67 1.40 -7.66
C LEU A 6 3.36 0.34 -6.79
N VAL A 7 4.64 0.54 -6.45
CA VAL A 7 5.39 -0.37 -5.56
C VAL A 7 4.76 -0.45 -4.17
N LEU A 8 4.32 0.67 -3.61
CA LEU A 8 3.61 0.67 -2.32
C LEU A 8 2.27 -0.05 -2.39
N ASN A 9 1.54 0.05 -3.51
CA ASN A 9 0.31 -0.70 -3.73
C ASN A 9 0.59 -2.21 -3.80
N MET A 10 1.60 -2.62 -4.58
CA MET A 10 2.03 -4.03 -4.65
C MET A 10 2.49 -4.54 -3.28
N LEU A 11 3.19 -3.72 -2.49
CA LEU A 11 3.59 -4.08 -1.13
C LEU A 11 2.38 -4.31 -0.23
N ALA A 12 1.34 -3.47 -0.33
CA ALA A 12 0.11 -3.64 0.44
C ALA A 12 -0.61 -4.93 0.06
N GLU A 13 -0.72 -5.22 -1.24
CA GLU A 13 -1.34 -6.43 -1.78
C GLU A 13 -0.58 -7.68 -1.35
N ALA A 14 0.73 -7.75 -1.64
CA ALA A 14 1.58 -8.87 -1.27
C ALA A 14 1.55 -9.13 0.24
N SER A 15 1.67 -8.08 1.05
CA SER A 15 1.60 -8.20 2.51
C SER A 15 0.24 -8.72 2.98
N THR A 16 -0.86 -8.22 2.40
CA THR A 16 -2.21 -8.69 2.75
C THR A 16 -2.39 -10.17 2.39
N THR A 17 -1.91 -10.57 1.21
CA THR A 17 -1.97 -11.95 0.72
C THR A 17 -1.17 -12.89 1.63
N GLU A 18 0.08 -12.54 1.96
CA GLU A 18 0.92 -13.36 2.85
C GLU A 18 0.31 -13.51 4.25
N ILE A 19 -0.24 -12.43 4.79
CA ILE A 19 -0.92 -12.46 6.10
C ILE A 19 -2.21 -13.30 6.01
N SER A 20 -2.98 -13.18 4.93
CA SER A 20 -4.19 -13.97 4.69
C SER A 20 -3.86 -15.47 4.61
N ASN A 21 -2.85 -15.84 3.82
CA ASN A 21 -2.40 -17.22 3.68
C ASN A 21 -1.94 -17.82 5.03
N SER A 22 -1.27 -17.01 5.85
CA SER A 22 -0.78 -17.41 7.17
C SER A 22 -1.88 -17.52 8.22
N LYS A 23 -2.84 -16.60 8.24
CA LYS A 23 -3.88 -16.52 9.28
C LYS A 23 -5.17 -17.24 8.92
N ARG A 24 -5.41 -17.53 7.63
CA ARG A 24 -6.61 -18.19 7.08
C ARG A 24 -7.90 -17.61 7.67
N PRO A 25 -8.14 -16.30 7.50
CA PRO A 25 -9.31 -15.65 8.09
C PRO A 25 -10.61 -16.29 7.57
N ASN A 26 -11.53 -16.61 8.48
CA ASN A 26 -12.75 -17.36 8.14
C ASN A 26 -14.04 -16.53 8.19
N ASN A 27 -13.95 -15.26 8.59
CA ASN A 27 -15.09 -14.37 8.70
C ASN A 27 -14.72 -12.94 8.31
N TRP A 28 -15.73 -12.10 8.15
CA TRP A 28 -15.56 -10.72 7.72
C TRP A 28 -14.65 -9.91 8.65
N VAL A 29 -14.82 -10.04 9.97
CA VAL A 29 -14.02 -9.28 10.96
C VAL A 29 -12.54 -9.62 10.85
N GLN A 30 -12.20 -10.91 10.70
CA GLN A 30 -10.83 -11.35 10.51
C GLN A 30 -10.25 -10.87 9.17
N ASN A 31 -11.03 -10.90 8.09
CA ASN A 31 -10.59 -10.37 6.80
C ASN A 31 -10.28 -8.86 6.88
N VAL A 32 -11.13 -8.09 7.58
CA VAL A 32 -10.88 -6.66 7.82
C VAL A 32 -9.57 -6.43 8.58
N ASP A 33 -9.29 -7.25 9.60
CA ASP A 33 -8.03 -7.18 10.35
C ASP A 33 -6.81 -7.49 9.46
N VAL A 34 -6.90 -8.53 8.62
CA VAL A 34 -5.85 -8.89 7.66
C VAL A 34 -5.54 -7.75 6.69
N VAL A 35 -6.57 -7.14 6.09
CA VAL A 35 -6.41 -5.99 5.18
C VAL A 35 -5.79 -4.79 5.90
N LYS A 36 -6.23 -4.49 7.13
CA LYS A 36 -5.63 -3.41 7.93
C LYS A 36 -4.16 -3.66 8.22
N LYS A 37 -3.76 -4.90 8.50
CA LYS A 37 -2.37 -5.27 8.75
C LYS A 37 -1.53 -5.15 7.48
N GLY A 38 -1.97 -5.72 6.36
CA GLY A 38 -1.23 -5.65 5.09
C GLY A 38 -1.10 -4.22 4.56
N GLY A 39 -2.19 -3.44 4.55
CA GLY A 39 -2.15 -2.01 4.24
C GLY A 39 -1.30 -1.20 5.23
N GLY A 40 -1.23 -1.64 6.49
CA GLY A 40 -0.38 -1.06 7.52
C GLY A 40 1.12 -1.19 7.21
N VAL A 41 1.55 -2.28 6.58
CA VAL A 41 2.95 -2.46 6.14
C VAL A 41 3.32 -1.42 5.09
N ALA A 42 2.51 -1.28 4.04
CA ALA A 42 2.74 -0.27 3.02
C ALA A 42 2.69 1.16 3.57
N ARG A 43 1.78 1.43 4.52
CA ARG A 43 1.73 2.74 5.22
C ARG A 43 3.02 3.05 5.96
N LYS A 44 3.60 2.07 6.68
CA LYS A 44 4.87 2.26 7.39
C LYS A 44 6.00 2.57 6.40
N ALA A 45 6.11 1.81 5.31
CA ALA A 45 7.10 2.05 4.28
C ALA A 45 6.96 3.45 3.65
N ARG A 46 5.73 3.84 3.30
CA ARG A 46 5.42 5.19 2.80
C ARG A 46 5.91 6.26 3.77
N ASN A 47 5.49 6.17 5.04
CA ASN A 47 5.83 7.18 6.04
C ASN A 47 7.35 7.30 6.24
N GLU A 48 8.08 6.17 6.21
CA GLU A 48 9.53 6.18 6.32
C GLU A 48 10.19 6.87 5.11
N ILE A 49 9.70 6.60 3.89
CA ILE A 49 10.21 7.27 2.68
C ILE A 49 9.91 8.77 2.73
N GLU A 50 8.70 9.17 3.10
CA GLU A 50 8.30 10.58 3.20
C GLU A 50 9.14 11.31 4.26
N LYS A 51 9.41 10.66 5.39
CA LYS A 51 10.28 11.19 6.45
C LYS A 51 11.73 11.41 5.98
N ASN A 52 12.30 10.47 5.23
CA ASN A 52 13.69 10.56 4.77
C ASN A 52 13.86 11.50 3.57
N THR A 53 12.82 11.66 2.73
CA THR A 53 12.89 12.47 1.51
C THR A 53 12.30 13.87 1.65
N GLY A 54 11.48 14.11 2.69
CA GLY A 54 10.75 15.36 2.90
C GLY A 54 9.66 15.63 1.85
N LYS A 55 9.32 14.63 1.01
CA LYS A 55 8.36 14.77 -0.10
C LYS A 55 7.22 13.77 0.06
N SER A 56 6.00 14.20 -0.23
CA SER A 56 4.85 13.29 -0.33
C SER A 56 5.08 12.27 -1.44
N VAL A 57 4.86 11.00 -1.12
CA VAL A 57 4.90 9.92 -2.12
C VAL A 57 3.59 9.88 -2.91
N ILE A 58 2.48 10.26 -2.27
CA ILE A 58 1.16 10.31 -2.91
C ILE A 58 1.04 11.57 -3.75
N THR A 59 0.53 11.39 -4.97
CA THR A 59 0.28 12.46 -5.92
C THR A 59 -1.22 12.59 -6.21
N SER A 60 -1.70 13.81 -6.40
CA SER A 60 -3.09 14.07 -6.86
C SER A 60 -3.30 13.76 -8.35
N LYS A 61 -2.27 13.23 -9.04
CA LYS A 61 -2.29 13.00 -10.48
C LYS A 61 -2.92 11.64 -10.81
N ASN A 62 -3.97 11.66 -11.62
CA ASN A 62 -4.53 10.44 -12.20
C ASN A 62 -3.70 9.98 -13.41
N ALA A 63 -4.11 8.85 -14.01
CA ALA A 63 -3.40 8.25 -15.15
C ALA A 63 -3.27 9.20 -16.36
N ASN A 64 -4.29 9.98 -16.67
CA ASN A 64 -4.27 10.93 -17.78
C ASN A 64 -3.28 12.07 -17.54
N ASN A 65 -3.21 12.58 -16.30
CA ASN A 65 -2.26 13.63 -15.92
C ASN A 65 -0.79 13.18 -15.91
N LEU A 66 -0.52 11.87 -15.93
CA LEU A 66 0.84 11.31 -15.92
C LEU A 66 1.39 11.02 -17.32
N ARG A 67 0.52 10.74 -18.30
CA ARG A 67 0.91 10.51 -19.71
C ARG A 67 1.26 11.78 -20.48
N LEU A 68 0.80 12.94 -20.02
CA LEU A 68 0.99 14.22 -20.71
C LEU A 68 2.30 14.93 -20.31
N LYS A 69 3.41 14.21 -20.29
CA LYS A 69 4.75 14.78 -20.06
C LYS A 69 5.67 14.49 -21.23
#